data_AF-A0A1I8ETZ4-F1
#
_entry.id   AF-A0A1I8ETZ4-F1
#
_cell.length_a   1.000
_cell.length_b   1.000
_cell.length_c   1.000
_cell.angle_alpha   90.00
_cell.angle_beta   90.00
_cell.angle_gamma   90.00
#
_symmetry.space_group_name_H-M   'P 1'
#
loop_
_entity.id
_entity.type
_entity.pdbx_description
1 polymer ?
#
loop_
_entity_poly.entity_id
_entity_poly.type
_entity_poly.pdbx_seq_one_letter_code
_entity_poly.pdbx_strand_id
1 'polypeptide(L)'
;MNDIRKRGTAPVTDQYPILDARCPLVRLTVNRKHTVDLSVDNYLGYAKSSWLKSVAHCDSSQLIRKFLVSFRFWVHTNELLKNDEKQRSHFNAYILNLLCVTYLQLCNYIPPLQRAEKGVIVNGWRIDFVVADVDLSCLTFDKLFKDFFIWFIQLKLKDTILCPYLGNRVSFDQFQQLYPDSSVQSDPLEWSHNVSMLVSEKCIGAMRRKMMFALSRMKIVPDSFLAMLQEAYGTDAETKSSLDCVLKINVGDYQANQCMDAVNYIFVNILAFSPAVEPFEKRSRLDSTLNELSRIYLAKQRTWEGRRQKRRQIMREYPAVSNDSLALEEAVTQQISQISEGTSLCFKTYMKQKAAEYFLEFVLISGSPVEFNSLIHFLQHFIPAHLSKLLSSFDVPME
;
A
#
# COMPACT_ATOMS: atom_id res chain seq x y z
N MET A 1 -42.53 16.65 31.58
CA MET A 1 -41.83 16.48 30.27
C MET A 1 -40.74 17.52 29.98
N ASN A 2 -40.54 18.58 30.79
CA ASN A 2 -39.55 19.63 30.51
C ASN A 2 -38.21 19.53 31.27
N ASP A 3 -38.01 18.55 32.15
CA ASP A 3 -36.79 18.43 32.96
C ASP A 3 -35.63 17.68 32.29
N ILE A 4 -35.86 17.03 31.14
CA ILE A 4 -34.81 16.27 30.42
C ILE A 4 -33.92 17.20 29.57
N ARG A 5 -34.34 18.45 29.30
CA ARG A 5 -33.63 19.37 28.39
C ARG A 5 -32.64 20.33 29.06
N LYS A 6 -32.49 20.31 30.38
CA LYS A 6 -31.60 21.24 31.12
C LYS A 6 -30.39 20.56 31.76
N ARG A 7 -29.54 19.86 31.00
CA ARG A 7 -28.17 19.53 31.47
C ARG A 7 -27.18 19.47 30.31
N GLY A 8 -26.41 20.54 30.15
CA GLY A 8 -25.09 20.51 29.49
C GLY A 8 -24.05 19.70 30.27
N THR A 9 -24.47 18.66 31.01
CA THR A 9 -23.69 17.77 31.88
C THR A 9 -24.16 16.30 31.78
N ALA A 10 -25.07 15.97 30.84
CA ALA A 10 -25.49 14.59 30.64
C ALA A 10 -24.30 13.74 30.15
N PRO A 11 -24.01 12.59 30.79
CA PRO A 11 -22.90 11.73 30.42
C PRO A 11 -23.11 11.03 29.06
N VAL A 12 -24.32 11.07 28.51
CA VAL A 12 -24.67 10.48 27.22
C VAL A 12 -25.34 11.53 26.34
N THR A 13 -24.78 11.78 25.15
CA THR A 13 -25.28 12.72 24.13
C THR A 13 -25.41 12.04 22.77
N ASP A 14 -25.96 12.75 21.77
CA ASP A 14 -25.99 12.35 20.36
C ASP A 14 -26.54 10.94 20.10
N GLN A 15 -27.65 10.61 20.77
CA GLN A 15 -28.32 9.33 20.65
C GLN A 15 -29.14 9.32 19.35
N TYR A 16 -28.83 8.40 18.44
CA TYR A 16 -29.66 8.17 17.26
C TYR A 16 -29.70 6.69 16.87
N PRO A 17 -30.87 6.20 16.41
CA PRO A 17 -31.00 4.84 15.95
C PRO A 17 -30.42 4.68 14.53
N ILE A 18 -29.77 3.54 14.29
CA ILE A 18 -29.32 3.07 12.98
C ILE A 18 -30.10 1.77 12.72
N LEU A 19 -31.19 1.89 11.97
CA LEU A 19 -32.17 0.82 11.76
C LEU A 19 -31.97 0.05 10.46
N ASP A 20 -31.24 0.64 9.52
CA ASP A 20 -30.93 0.09 8.19
C ASP A 20 -29.69 -0.82 8.19
N ALA A 21 -29.01 -0.95 9.33
CA ALA A 21 -27.93 -1.91 9.52
C ALA A 21 -28.47 -3.35 9.67
N ARG A 22 -27.65 -4.34 9.29
CA ARG A 22 -27.99 -5.77 9.43
C ARG A 22 -28.35 -6.16 10.87
N CYS A 23 -27.69 -5.54 11.85
CA CYS A 23 -28.06 -5.59 13.25
C CYS A 23 -28.41 -4.15 13.67
N PRO A 24 -29.71 -3.82 13.82
CA PRO A 24 -30.13 -2.51 14.26
C PRO A 24 -29.49 -2.13 15.59
N LEU A 25 -29.04 -0.89 15.70
CA LEU A 25 -28.32 -0.42 16.88
C LEU A 25 -28.65 1.04 17.19
N VAL A 26 -28.36 1.46 18.41
CA VAL A 26 -28.39 2.86 18.83
C VAL A 26 -26.96 3.32 19.00
N ARG A 27 -26.58 4.35 18.26
CA ARG A 27 -25.29 5.01 18.44
C ARG A 27 -25.47 6.17 19.41
N LEU A 28 -24.55 6.28 20.35
CA LEU A 28 -24.53 7.35 21.36
C LEU A 28 -23.11 7.79 21.66
N THR A 29 -22.96 9.00 22.17
CA THR A 29 -21.66 9.55 22.61
C THR A 29 -21.63 9.58 24.13
N VAL A 30 -20.73 8.81 24.74
CA VAL A 30 -20.46 8.82 26.19
C VAL A 30 -19.35 9.80 26.52
N ASN A 31 -19.57 10.62 27.55
CA ASN A 31 -18.63 11.61 28.08
C ASN A 31 -18.09 12.55 26.99
N ARG A 32 -18.87 12.82 25.93
CA ARG A 32 -18.49 13.63 24.76
C ARG A 32 -17.21 13.18 24.03
N LYS A 33 -16.77 11.94 24.28
CA LYS A 33 -15.47 11.45 23.79
C LYS A 33 -15.59 10.09 23.12
N HIS A 34 -16.46 9.23 23.62
CA HIS A 34 -16.53 7.84 23.19
C HIS A 34 -17.81 7.59 22.43
N THR A 35 -17.70 7.31 21.13
CA THR A 35 -18.80 6.75 20.37
C THR A 35 -19.02 5.31 20.79
N VAL A 36 -20.25 4.96 21.15
CA VAL A 36 -20.66 3.64 21.60
C VAL A 36 -21.83 3.19 20.75
N ASP A 37 -21.72 1.97 20.22
CA ASP A 37 -22.78 1.31 19.48
C ASP A 37 -23.44 0.26 20.37
N LEU A 38 -24.71 0.47 20.68
CA LEU A 38 -25.51 -0.45 21.50
C LEU A 38 -26.45 -1.24 20.59
N SER A 39 -26.24 -2.55 20.52
CA SER A 39 -27.15 -3.49 19.84
C SER A 39 -27.82 -4.41 20.88
N VAL A 40 -29.01 -4.90 20.55
CA VAL A 40 -29.78 -5.82 21.39
C VAL A 40 -29.72 -7.22 20.77
N ASP A 41 -29.53 -8.26 21.60
CA ASP A 41 -29.51 -9.67 21.19
C ASP A 41 -28.52 -10.03 20.06
N ASN A 42 -27.43 -9.27 19.93
CA ASN A 42 -26.35 -9.55 18.98
C ASN A 42 -25.39 -10.64 19.49
N TYR A 43 -25.95 -11.82 19.82
CA TYR A 43 -25.19 -12.98 20.32
C TYR A 43 -24.11 -13.43 19.34
N LEU A 44 -24.39 -13.28 18.04
CA LEU A 44 -23.46 -13.65 17.00
C LEU A 44 -22.25 -12.70 16.97
N GLY A 45 -22.45 -11.39 17.08
CA GLY A 45 -21.36 -10.42 17.19
C GLY A 45 -20.50 -10.65 18.44
N TYR A 46 -21.13 -11.01 19.56
CA TYR A 46 -20.43 -11.44 20.77
C TYR A 46 -19.59 -12.70 20.52
N ALA A 47 -20.17 -13.75 19.93
CA ALA A 47 -19.49 -15.01 19.67
C ALA A 47 -18.29 -14.83 18.71
N LYS A 48 -18.44 -14.04 17.64
CA LYS A 48 -17.34 -13.67 16.71
C LYS A 48 -16.18 -13.00 17.45
N SER A 49 -16.50 -12.05 18.33
CA SER A 49 -15.50 -11.34 19.14
C SER A 49 -14.81 -12.28 20.14
N SER A 50 -15.57 -13.16 20.78
CA SER A 50 -15.08 -14.15 21.74
C SER A 50 -14.18 -15.20 21.07
N TRP A 51 -14.54 -15.65 19.88
CA TRP A 51 -13.74 -16.57 19.08
C TRP A 51 -12.41 -15.94 18.65
N LEU A 52 -12.44 -14.72 18.09
CA LEU A 52 -11.21 -14.00 17.74
C LEU A 52 -10.32 -13.73 18.96
N LYS A 53 -10.90 -13.42 20.11
CA LYS A 53 -10.15 -13.30 21.37
C LYS A 53 -9.46 -14.61 21.71
N SER A 54 -10.17 -15.73 21.61
CA SER A 54 -9.61 -17.06 21.91
C SER A 54 -8.48 -17.42 20.95
N VAL A 55 -8.65 -17.20 19.64
CA VAL A 55 -7.58 -17.39 18.63
C VAL A 55 -6.37 -16.49 18.89
N ALA A 56 -6.57 -15.24 19.30
CA ALA A 56 -5.45 -14.36 19.61
C ALA A 56 -4.64 -14.81 20.83
N HIS A 57 -5.21 -15.61 21.73
CA HIS A 57 -4.58 -16.05 22.98
C HIS A 57 -4.18 -17.52 22.99
N CYS A 58 -4.51 -18.31 21.97
CA CYS A 58 -4.19 -19.74 21.93
C CYS A 58 -2.72 -20.04 21.65
N ASP A 59 -1.95 -19.03 21.22
CA ASP A 59 -0.51 -19.16 20.97
C ASP A 59 0.31 -18.74 22.19
N SER A 60 1.04 -19.70 22.78
CA SER A 60 1.90 -19.48 23.94
C SER A 60 3.01 -18.45 23.68
N SER A 61 3.49 -18.32 22.44
CA SER A 61 4.54 -17.37 22.06
C SER A 61 4.02 -15.93 21.86
N GLN A 62 2.69 -15.75 21.87
CA GLN A 62 1.98 -14.49 21.58
C GLN A 62 2.21 -13.93 20.16
N LEU A 63 2.76 -14.73 19.23
CA LEU A 63 3.01 -14.34 17.86
C LEU A 63 1.70 -14.04 17.11
N ILE A 64 0.63 -14.83 17.31
CA ILE A 64 -0.68 -14.58 16.68
C ILE A 64 -1.21 -13.21 17.09
N ARG A 65 -1.23 -12.90 18.39
CA ARG A 65 -1.69 -11.60 18.89
C ARG A 65 -0.88 -10.46 18.30
N LYS A 66 0.46 -10.58 18.30
CA LYS A 66 1.36 -9.58 17.71
C LYS A 66 1.05 -9.39 16.23
N PHE A 67 0.83 -10.48 15.50
CA PHE A 67 0.54 -10.45 14.06
C PHE A 67 -0.76 -9.70 13.76
N LEU A 68 -1.86 -10.06 14.43
CA LEU A 68 -3.16 -9.41 14.26
C LEU A 68 -3.09 -7.90 14.55
N VAL A 69 -2.46 -7.52 15.67
CA VAL A 69 -2.36 -6.12 16.09
C VAL A 69 -1.46 -5.33 15.15
N SER A 70 -0.28 -5.84 14.84
CA SER A 70 0.67 -5.15 13.98
C SER A 70 0.18 -5.03 12.54
N PHE A 71 -0.56 -6.01 12.03
CA PHE A 71 -1.14 -5.89 10.69
C PHE A 71 -2.18 -4.76 10.67
N ARG A 72 -3.02 -4.63 11.70
CA ARG A 72 -3.94 -3.50 11.81
C ARG A 72 -3.22 -2.15 11.87
N PHE A 73 -2.13 -2.06 12.62
CA PHE A 73 -1.29 -0.85 12.63
C PHE A 73 -0.73 -0.55 11.24
N TRP A 74 -0.19 -1.55 10.55
CA TRP A 74 0.34 -1.38 9.20
C TRP A 74 -0.73 -0.94 8.20
N VAL A 75 -1.94 -1.51 8.25
CA VAL A 75 -3.05 -1.11 7.38
C VAL A 75 -3.47 0.34 7.67
N HIS A 76 -3.46 0.76 8.94
CA HIS A 76 -3.77 2.12 9.35
C HIS A 76 -2.72 3.13 8.84
N THR A 77 -1.43 2.88 9.09
CA THR A 77 -0.34 3.78 8.64
C THR A 77 -0.21 3.88 7.13
N ASN A 78 -0.73 2.90 6.39
CA ASN A 78 -0.79 2.93 4.93
C ASN A 78 -2.08 3.53 4.36
N GLU A 79 -2.90 4.15 5.22
CA GLU A 79 -4.18 4.79 4.89
C GLU A 79 -5.18 3.88 4.17
N LEU A 80 -5.18 2.59 4.49
CA LEU A 80 -6.08 1.61 3.87
C LEU A 80 -7.43 1.49 4.62
N LEU A 81 -7.53 2.12 5.81
CA LEU A 81 -8.75 2.29 6.59
C LEU A 81 -9.27 3.73 6.44
N LYS A 82 -9.74 4.13 5.24
CA LYS A 82 -10.39 5.44 5.09
C LYS A 82 -11.86 5.34 5.48
N ASN A 83 -12.21 6.00 6.59
CA ASN A 83 -13.59 6.23 7.02
C ASN A 83 -14.11 7.51 6.38
N ASP A 84 -14.21 7.56 5.05
CA ASP A 84 -15.01 8.61 4.43
C ASP A 84 -16.45 8.08 4.37
N GLU A 85 -17.41 8.75 5.02
CA GLU A 85 -18.82 8.32 5.05
C GLU A 85 -19.40 8.14 3.64
N LYS A 86 -18.77 8.77 2.64
CA LYS A 86 -19.13 8.63 1.21
C LYS A 86 -18.59 7.34 0.56
N GLN A 87 -17.56 6.70 1.12
CA GLN A 87 -16.99 5.46 0.59
C GLN A 87 -17.64 4.23 1.22
N ARG A 88 -18.59 3.65 0.49
CA ARG A 88 -19.29 2.41 0.87
C ARG A 88 -18.40 1.15 0.87
N SER A 89 -17.17 1.24 0.35
CA SER A 89 -16.26 0.09 0.22
C SER A 89 -14.99 0.27 1.04
N HIS A 90 -14.79 -0.57 2.05
CA HIS A 90 -13.59 -0.53 2.89
C HIS A 90 -13.32 -1.88 3.57
N PHE A 91 -12.08 -2.11 3.99
CA PHE A 91 -11.76 -3.17 4.94
C PHE A 91 -12.15 -2.71 6.34
N ASN A 92 -12.82 -3.57 7.11
CA ASN A 92 -13.00 -3.37 8.54
C ASN A 92 -12.01 -4.27 9.32
N ALA A 93 -11.79 -3.95 10.59
CA ALA A 93 -10.84 -4.69 11.44
C ALA A 93 -11.16 -6.20 11.54
N TYR A 94 -12.44 -6.57 11.47
CA TYR A 94 -12.86 -7.95 11.52
C TYR A 94 -12.41 -8.74 10.27
N ILE A 95 -12.62 -8.18 9.06
CA ILE A 95 -12.14 -8.77 7.80
C ILE A 95 -10.62 -8.94 7.82
N LEU A 96 -9.87 -7.94 8.30
CA LEU A 96 -8.41 -8.00 8.38
C LEU A 96 -7.92 -9.11 9.31
N ASN A 97 -8.57 -9.27 10.46
CA ASN A 97 -8.26 -10.37 11.38
C ASN A 97 -8.62 -11.72 10.76
N LEU A 98 -9.76 -11.84 10.07
CA LEU A 98 -10.13 -13.08 9.39
C LEU A 98 -9.14 -13.47 8.29
N LEU A 99 -8.61 -12.50 7.53
CA LEU A 99 -7.56 -12.76 6.54
C LEU A 99 -6.31 -13.35 7.19
N CYS A 100 -5.88 -12.80 8.32
CA CYS A 100 -4.74 -13.30 9.08
C CYS A 100 -5.00 -14.71 9.62
N VAL A 101 -6.15 -14.93 10.25
CA VAL A 101 -6.55 -16.25 10.80
C VAL A 101 -6.61 -17.29 9.69
N THR A 102 -7.25 -16.98 8.57
CA THR A 102 -7.34 -17.90 7.42
C THR A 102 -5.96 -18.24 6.87
N TYR A 103 -5.07 -17.26 6.77
CA TYR A 103 -3.69 -17.51 6.35
C TYR A 103 -2.96 -18.45 7.30
N LEU A 104 -3.06 -18.24 8.61
CA LEU A 104 -2.47 -19.14 9.61
C LEU A 104 -3.02 -20.56 9.49
N GLN A 105 -4.33 -20.71 9.24
CA GLN A 105 -4.98 -22.01 9.00
C GLN A 105 -4.47 -22.69 7.73
N LEU A 106 -4.35 -21.95 6.62
CA LEU A 106 -3.83 -22.48 5.36
C LEU A 106 -2.38 -22.96 5.46
N CYS A 107 -1.60 -22.37 6.36
CA CYS A 107 -0.23 -22.80 6.67
C CYS A 107 -0.17 -23.91 7.73
N ASN A 108 -1.32 -24.41 8.22
CA ASN A 108 -1.44 -25.38 9.31
C ASN A 108 -0.80 -24.93 10.63
N TYR A 109 -0.69 -23.61 10.87
CA TYR A 109 -0.20 -23.06 12.13
C TYR A 109 -1.26 -23.07 13.22
N ILE A 110 -2.53 -22.97 12.83
CA ILE A 110 -3.68 -23.15 13.74
C ILE A 110 -4.73 -24.03 13.06
N PRO A 111 -5.53 -24.78 13.83
CA PRO A 111 -6.59 -25.60 13.26
C PRO A 111 -7.74 -24.76 12.69
N PRO A 112 -8.57 -25.36 11.81
CA PRO A 112 -9.88 -24.84 11.43
C PRO A 112 -10.78 -24.57 12.65
N LEU A 113 -11.90 -23.86 12.45
CA LEU A 113 -12.87 -23.67 13.53
C LEU A 113 -13.42 -25.03 14.00
N GLN A 114 -13.21 -25.34 15.27
CA GLN A 114 -13.76 -26.55 15.89
C GLN A 114 -14.99 -26.21 16.71
N ARG A 115 -15.95 -27.13 16.74
CA ARG A 115 -17.18 -27.00 17.53
C ARG A 115 -17.03 -27.75 18.85
N ALA A 116 -17.71 -27.27 19.89
CA ALA A 116 -17.76 -27.97 21.16
C ALA A 116 -18.64 -29.23 21.04
N GLU A 117 -18.45 -30.21 21.93
CA GLU A 117 -19.31 -31.40 21.94
C GLU A 117 -20.78 -31.02 22.20
N LYS A 118 -21.00 -30.13 23.17
CA LYS A 118 -22.32 -29.58 23.47
C LYS A 118 -22.57 -28.33 22.62
N GLY A 119 -23.41 -28.47 21.60
CA GLY A 119 -23.82 -27.36 20.75
C GLY A 119 -24.59 -26.27 21.50
N VAL A 120 -24.28 -25.01 21.20
CA VAL A 120 -25.04 -23.85 21.69
C VAL A 120 -25.63 -23.14 20.48
N ILE A 121 -26.96 -23.18 20.37
CA ILE A 121 -27.71 -22.58 19.26
C ILE A 121 -28.47 -21.37 19.77
N VAL A 122 -28.26 -20.20 19.16
CA VAL A 122 -28.97 -18.96 19.48
C VAL A 122 -29.41 -18.31 18.17
N ASN A 123 -30.69 -17.94 18.07
CA ASN A 123 -31.28 -17.33 16.87
C ASN A 123 -31.02 -18.15 15.58
N GLY A 124 -31.06 -19.48 15.69
CA GLY A 124 -30.80 -20.40 14.58
C GLY A 124 -29.31 -20.62 14.24
N TRP A 125 -28.40 -19.91 14.91
CA TRP A 125 -26.95 -20.02 14.68
C TRP A 125 -26.27 -20.84 15.77
N ARG A 126 -25.42 -21.78 15.34
CA ARG A 126 -24.53 -22.50 16.25
C ARG A 126 -23.33 -21.61 16.59
N ILE A 127 -23.23 -21.16 17.84
CA ILE A 127 -22.25 -20.16 18.29
C ILE A 127 -21.14 -20.73 19.20
N ASP A 128 -21.19 -22.02 19.54
CA ASP A 128 -20.11 -22.69 20.28
C ASP A 128 -18.87 -22.91 19.40
N PHE A 129 -17.70 -22.85 20.03
CA PHE A 129 -16.42 -23.14 19.41
C PHE A 129 -15.41 -23.62 20.44
N VAL A 130 -14.38 -24.32 19.97
CA VAL A 130 -13.18 -24.70 20.72
C VAL A 130 -11.97 -24.17 19.96
N VAL A 131 -10.98 -23.65 20.69
CA VAL A 131 -9.70 -23.23 20.13
C VAL A 131 -8.62 -24.01 20.88
N ALA A 132 -7.86 -24.81 20.14
CA ALA A 132 -6.74 -25.55 20.70
C ALA A 132 -5.54 -24.63 20.93
N ASP A 133 -4.80 -24.88 22.01
CA ASP A 133 -3.53 -24.21 22.26
C ASP A 133 -2.48 -24.66 21.21
N VAL A 134 -1.67 -23.71 20.78
CA VAL A 134 -0.59 -23.91 19.81
C VAL A 134 0.69 -23.25 20.32
N ASP A 135 1.84 -23.68 19.79
CA ASP A 135 3.11 -22.98 19.99
C ASP A 135 3.71 -22.60 18.63
N LEU A 136 3.78 -21.29 18.38
CA LEU A 136 4.38 -20.74 17.17
C LEU A 136 5.80 -20.19 17.41
N SER A 137 6.46 -20.60 18.50
CA SER A 137 7.84 -20.18 18.82
C SER A 137 8.87 -20.45 17.71
N CYS A 138 8.61 -21.41 16.83
CA CYS A 138 9.48 -21.74 15.69
C CYS A 138 9.40 -20.74 14.52
N LEU A 139 8.41 -19.84 14.52
CA LEU A 139 8.23 -18.80 13.52
C LEU A 139 8.79 -17.47 14.01
N THR A 140 9.44 -16.76 13.10
CA THR A 140 9.82 -15.36 13.33
C THR A 140 8.74 -14.43 12.80
N PHE A 141 8.59 -13.30 13.47
CA PHE A 141 7.60 -12.29 13.13
C PHE A 141 7.77 -11.73 11.72
N ASP A 142 9.01 -11.45 11.31
CA ASP A 142 9.32 -10.91 9.99
C ASP A 142 9.01 -11.91 8.88
N LYS A 143 9.33 -13.19 9.09
CA LYS A 143 9.00 -14.25 8.14
C LYS A 143 7.48 -14.38 7.97
N LEU A 144 6.74 -14.37 9.08
CA LEU A 144 5.28 -14.44 9.05
C LEU A 144 4.66 -13.29 8.24
N PHE A 145 5.09 -12.05 8.47
CA PHE A 145 4.61 -10.88 7.72
C PHE A 145 4.96 -10.94 6.24
N LYS A 146 6.21 -11.31 5.93
CA LYS A 146 6.70 -11.43 4.56
C LYS A 146 5.89 -12.47 3.78
N ASP A 147 5.74 -13.66 4.35
CA ASP A 147 5.06 -14.78 3.70
C ASP A 147 3.55 -14.48 3.57
N PHE A 148 2.94 -13.82 4.56
CA PHE A 148 1.56 -13.34 4.49
C PHE A 148 1.34 -12.33 3.35
N PHE A 149 2.24 -11.35 3.19
CA PHE A 149 2.12 -10.36 2.12
C PHE A 149 2.28 -11.00 0.75
N ILE A 150 3.27 -11.89 0.59
CA ILE A 150 3.46 -12.66 -0.65
C ILE A 150 2.19 -13.46 -0.98
N TRP A 151 1.65 -14.18 0.00
CA TRP A 151 0.43 -14.96 -0.15
C TRP A 151 -0.74 -14.08 -0.62
N PHE A 152 -0.99 -12.94 0.03
CA PHE A 152 -2.13 -12.09 -0.31
C PHE A 152 -1.99 -11.44 -1.70
N ILE A 153 -0.77 -11.06 -2.10
CA ILE A 153 -0.49 -10.53 -3.44
C ILE A 153 -0.79 -11.57 -4.52
N GLN A 154 -0.44 -12.83 -4.27
CA GLN A 154 -0.64 -13.94 -5.21
C GLN A 154 -2.06 -14.52 -5.18
N LEU A 155 -2.84 -14.23 -4.15
CA LEU A 155 -4.17 -14.80 -3.96
C LEU A 155 -5.14 -14.36 -5.07
N LYS A 156 -5.68 -15.32 -5.82
CA LYS A 156 -6.69 -15.08 -6.87
C LYS A 156 -8.10 -15.09 -6.28
N LEU A 157 -8.58 -13.92 -5.86
CA LEU A 157 -9.88 -13.78 -5.17
C LEU A 157 -11.12 -14.04 -6.06
N LYS A 158 -11.02 -13.86 -7.38
CA LYS A 158 -12.18 -13.92 -8.29
C LYS A 158 -12.93 -15.26 -8.23
N ASP A 159 -12.20 -16.36 -8.10
CA ASP A 159 -12.76 -17.73 -8.14
C ASP A 159 -12.52 -18.51 -6.83
N THR A 160 -12.05 -17.81 -5.78
CA THR A 160 -11.61 -18.44 -4.53
C THR A 160 -12.38 -17.86 -3.35
N ILE A 161 -13.06 -18.74 -2.61
CA ILE A 161 -13.67 -18.41 -1.32
C ILE A 161 -12.70 -18.83 -0.22
N LEU A 162 -12.30 -17.86 0.60
CA LEU A 162 -11.58 -18.13 1.84
C LEU A 162 -12.58 -18.66 2.86
N CYS A 163 -12.34 -19.84 3.44
CA CYS A 163 -13.26 -20.46 4.38
C CYS A 163 -12.55 -20.76 5.71
N PRO A 164 -12.55 -19.82 6.68
CA PRO A 164 -11.91 -20.05 7.98
C PRO A 164 -12.58 -21.15 8.81
N TYR A 165 -13.85 -21.47 8.50
CA TYR A 165 -14.55 -22.61 9.10
C TYR A 165 -13.87 -23.94 8.73
N LEU A 166 -13.55 -24.13 7.45
CA LEU A 166 -12.82 -25.30 6.94
C LEU A 166 -11.30 -25.17 7.07
N GLY A 167 -10.80 -23.97 7.40
CA GLY A 167 -9.38 -23.62 7.39
C GLY A 167 -8.76 -23.75 6.00
N ASN A 168 -9.55 -23.63 4.93
CA ASN A 168 -9.09 -23.86 3.57
C ASN A 168 -9.69 -22.83 2.60
N ARG A 169 -9.18 -22.84 1.36
CA ARG A 169 -9.75 -22.16 0.21
C ARG A 169 -10.58 -23.15 -0.60
N VAL A 170 -11.74 -22.73 -1.06
CA VAL A 170 -12.63 -23.55 -1.90
C VAL A 170 -13.04 -22.75 -3.12
N SER A 171 -13.30 -23.45 -4.24
CA SER A 171 -13.96 -22.79 -5.37
C SER A 171 -15.41 -22.49 -5.05
N PHE A 172 -16.02 -21.62 -5.85
CA PHE A 172 -17.46 -21.34 -5.74
C PHE A 172 -18.30 -22.62 -5.87
N ASP A 173 -18.00 -23.47 -6.84
CA ASP A 173 -18.72 -24.73 -7.09
C ASP A 173 -18.59 -25.70 -5.91
N GLN A 174 -17.37 -25.85 -5.38
CA GLN A 174 -17.12 -26.67 -4.19
C GLN A 174 -17.89 -26.14 -2.98
N PHE A 175 -17.94 -24.81 -2.82
CA PHE A 175 -18.70 -24.20 -1.73
C PHE A 175 -20.19 -24.49 -1.86
N GLN A 176 -20.77 -24.35 -3.07
CA GLN A 176 -22.18 -24.66 -3.31
C GLN A 176 -22.50 -26.14 -3.10
N GLN A 177 -21.57 -27.05 -3.41
CA GLN A 177 -21.76 -28.48 -3.12
C GLN A 177 -21.79 -28.77 -1.62
N LEU A 178 -20.93 -28.11 -0.84
CA LEU A 178 -20.90 -28.25 0.62
C LEU A 178 -22.09 -27.56 1.29
N TYR A 179 -22.57 -26.48 0.69
CA TYR A 179 -23.63 -25.62 1.21
C TYR A 179 -24.61 -25.20 0.08
N PRO A 180 -25.53 -26.09 -0.32
CA PRO A 180 -26.41 -25.87 -1.47
C PRO A 180 -27.44 -24.74 -1.27
N ASP A 181 -27.91 -24.53 -0.04
CA ASP A 181 -28.93 -23.53 0.29
C ASP A 181 -28.36 -22.13 0.57
N SER A 182 -27.13 -21.88 0.13
CA SER A 182 -26.26 -20.89 0.76
C SER A 182 -25.56 -20.01 -0.29
N SER A 183 -26.04 -18.78 -0.47
CA SER A 183 -25.42 -17.80 -1.36
C SER A 183 -24.12 -17.25 -0.76
N VAL A 184 -22.98 -17.61 -1.37
CA VAL A 184 -21.60 -17.07 -1.24
C VAL A 184 -21.21 -16.41 0.10
N GLN A 185 -20.26 -17.03 0.80
CA GLN A 185 -20.28 -17.09 2.26
C GLN A 185 -18.87 -17.18 2.83
N SER A 186 -18.51 -16.34 3.81
CA SER A 186 -17.18 -16.38 4.44
C SER A 186 -17.17 -15.70 5.82
N ASP A 187 -18.08 -16.13 6.70
CA ASP A 187 -17.93 -15.91 8.14
C ASP A 187 -17.86 -17.26 8.86
N PRO A 188 -16.94 -17.46 9.81
CA PRO A 188 -16.73 -18.77 10.44
C PRO A 188 -17.90 -19.24 11.31
N LEU A 189 -18.68 -18.32 11.89
CA LEU A 189 -19.81 -18.64 12.77
C LEU A 189 -21.17 -18.46 12.08
N GLU A 190 -21.22 -17.72 10.97
CA GLU A 190 -22.43 -17.42 10.23
C GLU A 190 -22.19 -17.59 8.73
N TRP A 191 -22.32 -18.81 8.24
CA TRP A 191 -21.83 -19.13 6.91
C TRP A 191 -22.53 -18.25 5.87
N SER A 192 -23.84 -17.97 6.02
CA SER A 192 -24.64 -17.05 5.17
C SER A 192 -24.14 -15.62 4.99
N HIS A 193 -23.08 -15.22 5.67
CA HIS A 193 -22.53 -13.89 5.54
C HIS A 193 -21.21 -13.84 4.79
N ASN A 194 -21.19 -13.10 3.68
CA ASN A 194 -19.94 -12.60 3.12
C ASN A 194 -19.50 -11.31 3.83
N VAL A 195 -18.56 -11.45 4.77
CA VAL A 195 -17.96 -10.32 5.51
C VAL A 195 -17.24 -9.33 4.61
N SER A 196 -16.81 -9.77 3.42
CA SER A 196 -16.05 -8.98 2.46
C SER A 196 -16.89 -8.38 1.33
N MET A 197 -18.22 -8.51 1.39
CA MET A 197 -19.15 -8.04 0.34
C MET A 197 -18.99 -6.56 -0.02
N LEU A 198 -18.55 -5.74 0.94
CA LEU A 198 -18.30 -4.31 0.74
C LEU A 198 -16.90 -4.01 0.21
N VAL A 199 -15.98 -4.98 0.16
CA VAL A 199 -14.60 -4.75 -0.28
C VAL A 199 -14.53 -4.73 -1.81
N SER A 200 -14.25 -3.57 -2.39
CA SER A 200 -14.05 -3.45 -3.85
C SER A 200 -12.68 -3.93 -4.33
N GLU A 201 -12.60 -4.27 -5.61
CA GLU A 201 -11.33 -4.52 -6.33
C GLU A 201 -10.34 -3.35 -6.21
N LYS A 202 -10.82 -2.11 -6.10
CA LYS A 202 -9.97 -0.94 -5.88
C LYS A 202 -9.26 -1.03 -4.53
N CYS A 203 -9.97 -1.40 -3.46
CA CYS A 203 -9.40 -1.60 -2.12
C CYS A 203 -8.40 -2.76 -2.11
N ILE A 204 -8.73 -3.88 -2.75
CA ILE A 204 -7.84 -5.04 -2.89
C ILE A 204 -6.57 -4.65 -3.64
N GLY A 205 -6.69 -3.94 -4.77
CA GLY A 205 -5.55 -3.45 -5.55
C GLY A 205 -4.66 -2.50 -4.75
N ALA A 206 -5.25 -1.60 -3.94
CA ALA A 206 -4.50 -0.72 -3.06
C ALA A 206 -3.73 -1.50 -1.98
N MET A 207 -4.38 -2.45 -1.31
CA MET A 207 -3.76 -3.36 -0.34
C MET A 207 -2.56 -4.10 -0.96
N ARG A 208 -2.75 -4.71 -2.14
CA ARG A 208 -1.67 -5.42 -2.85
C ARG A 208 -0.49 -4.49 -3.19
N ARG A 209 -0.76 -3.28 -3.70
CA ARG A 209 0.31 -2.30 -4.00
C ARG A 209 1.10 -1.92 -2.75
N LYS A 210 0.42 -1.64 -1.64
CA LYS A 210 1.08 -1.30 -0.37
C LYS A 210 1.87 -2.49 0.19
N MET A 211 1.36 -3.72 0.10
CA MET A 211 2.10 -4.91 0.49
C MET A 211 3.34 -5.14 -0.38
N MET A 212 3.24 -4.95 -1.71
CA MET A 212 4.41 -5.04 -2.61
C MET A 212 5.48 -4.01 -2.26
N PHE A 213 5.07 -2.78 -1.94
CA PHE A 213 5.99 -1.74 -1.48
C PHE A 213 6.62 -2.08 -0.14
N ALA A 214 5.85 -2.58 0.83
CA ALA A 214 6.43 -3.02 2.10
C ALA A 214 7.45 -4.16 1.91
N LEU A 215 7.17 -5.12 1.02
CA LEU A 215 8.12 -6.18 0.67
C LEU A 215 9.40 -5.66 -0.01
N SER A 216 9.32 -4.62 -0.84
CA SER A 216 10.54 -4.03 -1.43
C SER A 216 11.43 -3.39 -0.36
N ARG A 217 10.83 -2.79 0.66
CA ARG A 217 11.54 -2.18 1.79
C ARG A 217 12.17 -3.19 2.73
N MET A 218 11.50 -4.31 2.99
CA MET A 218 12.07 -5.42 3.76
C MET A 218 13.33 -6.01 3.08
N LYS A 219 13.51 -5.83 1.77
CA LYS A 219 14.75 -6.23 1.07
C LYS A 219 15.92 -5.27 1.33
N ILE A 220 15.64 -4.00 1.64
CA ILE A 220 16.66 -2.97 1.89
C ILE A 220 17.09 -3.02 3.35
N VAL A 221 16.13 -3.14 4.27
CA VAL A 221 16.37 -3.30 5.71
C VAL A 221 15.72 -4.59 6.15
N PRO A 222 16.46 -5.72 6.12
CA PRO A 222 15.96 -7.00 6.63
C PRO A 222 15.56 -6.89 8.11
N ASP A 223 14.60 -7.71 8.51
CA ASP A 223 14.19 -7.92 9.91
C ASP A 223 13.76 -6.64 10.67
N SER A 224 13.23 -5.65 9.95
CA SER A 224 12.71 -4.41 10.52
C SER A 224 11.24 -4.20 10.18
N PHE A 225 10.37 -4.52 11.12
CA PHE A 225 8.94 -4.17 11.02
C PHE A 225 8.73 -2.66 10.87
N LEU A 226 9.58 -1.83 11.48
CA LEU A 226 9.55 -0.37 11.35
C LEU A 226 9.75 0.09 9.89
N ALA A 227 10.58 -0.63 9.12
CA ALA A 227 10.77 -0.34 7.70
C ALA A 227 9.49 -0.57 6.88
N MET A 228 8.53 -1.36 7.39
CA MET A 228 7.22 -1.53 6.76
C MET A 228 6.22 -0.43 7.15
N LEU A 229 6.45 0.27 8.26
CA LEU A 229 5.47 1.17 8.89
C LEU A 229 5.49 2.61 8.35
N GLN A 230 6.45 3.04 7.51
CA GLN A 230 6.46 4.46 7.13
C GLN A 230 5.38 4.85 6.12
N GLU A 231 4.68 5.93 6.49
CA GLU A 231 4.21 6.99 5.60
C GLU A 231 5.39 7.52 4.77
N ALA A 232 5.13 7.86 3.51
CA ALA A 232 6.08 8.68 2.76
C ALA A 232 6.35 9.94 3.59
N TYR A 233 7.62 10.23 3.91
CA TYR A 233 8.00 11.54 4.41
C TYR A 233 7.47 12.59 3.43
N GLY A 234 6.53 13.40 3.89
CA GLY A 234 5.89 14.46 3.11
C GLY A 234 4.74 15.07 3.89
N THR A 235 5.09 16.01 4.76
CA THR A 235 4.17 16.88 5.51
C THR A 235 3.10 17.53 4.63
N ASP A 236 1.99 17.81 5.32
CA ASP A 236 0.86 18.67 4.99
C ASP A 236 -0.31 17.99 4.26
N ALA A 237 -1.34 17.77 5.07
CA ALA A 237 -2.71 17.52 4.68
C ALA A 237 -3.23 18.70 3.85
N GLU A 238 -3.03 18.63 2.53
CA GLU A 238 -3.81 19.40 1.56
C GLU A 238 -3.69 18.71 0.21
N THR A 239 -4.79 18.07 -0.20
CA THR A 239 -5.25 17.94 -1.59
C THR A 239 -4.18 17.90 -2.69
N LYS A 240 -3.17 17.03 -2.60
CA LYS A 240 -2.28 16.81 -3.75
C LYS A 240 -2.96 15.90 -4.75
N SER A 241 -3.22 16.46 -5.93
CA SER A 241 -3.59 15.72 -7.13
C SER A 241 -2.62 14.55 -7.30
N SER A 242 -3.14 13.39 -7.68
CA SER A 242 -2.49 12.09 -7.45
C SER A 242 -1.30 11.75 -8.36
N LEU A 243 -0.53 12.75 -8.84
CA LEU A 243 0.56 12.53 -9.80
C LEU A 243 1.82 13.39 -9.57
N ASP A 244 1.86 14.21 -8.52
CA ASP A 244 3.05 15.01 -8.20
C ASP A 244 4.03 14.19 -7.36
N CYS A 245 5.18 13.82 -7.94
CA CYS A 245 6.25 13.17 -7.19
C CYS A 245 7.44 14.11 -7.00
N VAL A 246 7.91 14.23 -5.76
CA VAL A 246 9.02 15.11 -5.38
C VAL A 246 10.24 14.28 -4.97
N LEU A 247 11.36 14.51 -5.63
CA LEU A 247 12.69 14.01 -5.25
C LEU A 247 13.47 15.13 -4.56
N LYS A 248 13.80 14.92 -3.29
CA LYS A 248 14.68 15.82 -2.55
C LYS A 248 16.11 15.66 -3.03
N ILE A 249 16.78 16.77 -3.32
CA ILE A 249 18.20 16.77 -3.67
C ILE A 249 18.98 17.58 -2.63
N ASN A 250 19.89 16.89 -1.95
CA ASN A 250 20.88 17.56 -1.12
C ASN A 250 22.03 17.99 -2.02
N VAL A 251 21.95 19.20 -2.54
CA VAL A 251 23.09 19.89 -3.19
C VAL A 251 23.59 20.95 -2.20
N GLY A 252 24.90 21.18 -2.12
CA GLY A 252 25.43 22.40 -1.50
C GLY A 252 24.95 23.66 -2.26
N ASP A 253 25.43 24.85 -1.90
CA ASP A 253 25.01 26.18 -2.42
C ASP A 253 25.17 26.43 -3.95
N TYR A 254 25.21 25.37 -4.77
CA TYR A 254 25.31 25.39 -6.22
C TYR A 254 24.03 25.93 -6.88
N GLN A 255 24.24 26.73 -7.93
CA GLN A 255 23.16 27.41 -8.64
C GLN A 255 22.24 26.39 -9.33
N ALA A 256 20.96 26.44 -8.96
CA ALA A 256 19.79 25.91 -9.66
C ALA A 256 20.00 25.44 -11.12
N ASN A 257 20.50 26.34 -11.99
CA ASN A 257 20.72 26.06 -13.41
C ASN A 257 21.67 24.88 -13.67
N GLN A 258 22.79 24.80 -12.95
CA GLN A 258 23.77 23.73 -13.12
C GLN A 258 23.19 22.36 -12.74
N CYS A 259 22.36 22.32 -11.70
CA CYS A 259 21.64 21.10 -11.32
C CYS A 259 20.66 20.68 -12.42
N MET A 260 19.90 21.62 -12.98
CA MET A 260 19.00 21.33 -14.09
C MET A 260 19.73 20.91 -15.37
N ASP A 261 20.91 21.46 -15.64
CA ASP A 261 21.75 21.05 -16.77
C ASP A 261 22.32 19.64 -16.59
N ALA A 262 22.77 19.30 -15.38
CA ALA A 262 23.20 17.94 -15.06
C ALA A 262 22.04 16.93 -15.16
N VAL A 263 20.86 17.27 -14.65
CA VAL A 263 19.64 16.44 -14.80
C VAL A 263 19.27 16.29 -16.27
N ASN A 264 19.38 17.36 -17.05
CA ASN A 264 19.13 17.32 -18.48
C ASN A 264 20.12 16.41 -19.21
N TYR A 265 21.41 16.46 -18.86
CA TYR A 265 22.40 15.56 -19.41
C TYR A 265 22.07 14.10 -19.07
N ILE A 266 21.65 13.80 -17.83
CA ILE A 266 21.18 12.46 -17.47
C ILE A 266 20.01 12.03 -18.37
N PHE A 267 19.02 12.88 -18.57
CA PHE A 267 17.83 12.51 -19.34
C PHE A 267 18.10 12.36 -20.83
N VAL A 268 18.84 13.30 -21.42
CA VAL A 268 19.06 13.34 -22.87
C VAL A 268 20.21 12.42 -23.27
N ASN A 269 21.36 12.54 -22.63
CA ASN A 269 22.58 11.83 -23.04
C ASN A 269 22.61 10.42 -22.48
N ILE A 270 22.28 10.25 -21.19
CA ILE A 270 22.38 8.94 -20.55
C ILE A 270 21.12 8.11 -20.81
N LEU A 271 19.92 8.66 -20.65
CA LEU A 271 18.66 7.91 -20.76
C LEU A 271 17.98 8.00 -22.13
N ALA A 272 18.54 8.76 -23.07
CA ALA A 272 18.04 8.95 -24.43
C ALA A 272 16.59 9.47 -24.51
N PHE A 273 16.17 10.32 -23.57
CA PHE A 273 14.90 11.03 -23.64
C PHE A 273 14.99 12.19 -24.62
N SER A 274 13.92 12.43 -25.35
CA SER A 274 13.83 13.56 -26.28
C SER A 274 13.29 14.79 -25.53
N PRO A 275 13.98 15.95 -25.56
CA PRO A 275 13.38 17.20 -25.12
C PRO A 275 12.09 17.48 -25.92
N ALA A 276 11.06 17.96 -25.24
CA ALA A 276 9.80 18.35 -25.86
C ALA A 276 9.44 19.79 -25.51
N VAL A 277 8.65 20.43 -26.38
CA VAL A 277 8.14 21.78 -26.17
C VAL A 277 6.74 21.67 -25.56
N GLU A 278 6.43 22.57 -24.63
CA GLU A 278 5.13 22.65 -23.97
C GLU A 278 4.04 22.86 -25.03
N PRO A 279 2.97 22.04 -25.08
CA PRO A 279 1.81 22.37 -25.90
C PRO A 279 1.24 23.71 -25.39
N PHE A 280 0.99 24.65 -26.31
CA PHE A 280 0.47 25.98 -25.98
C PHE A 280 -0.90 25.90 -25.31
N GLU A 281 -0.95 25.73 -23.99
CA GLU A 281 -2.13 26.01 -23.19
C GLU A 281 -2.07 27.46 -22.68
N LYS A 282 -3.22 28.14 -22.72
CA LYS A 282 -3.37 29.51 -22.19
C LYS A 282 -2.96 29.53 -20.72
N ARG A 283 -1.85 30.21 -20.39
CA ARG A 283 -1.44 30.47 -19.01
C ARG A 283 -2.62 31.02 -18.20
N SER A 284 -2.97 30.33 -17.12
CA SER A 284 -3.82 30.88 -16.06
C SER A 284 -3.12 32.11 -15.46
N ARG A 285 -3.87 33.21 -15.26
CA ARG A 285 -3.34 34.52 -14.87
C ARG A 285 -2.85 34.62 -13.41
N LEU A 286 -2.68 33.51 -12.69
CA LEU A 286 -2.54 33.51 -11.22
C LEU A 286 -1.27 32.88 -10.63
N ASP A 287 -0.39 32.24 -11.41
CA ASP A 287 0.88 31.71 -10.89
C ASP A 287 2.05 32.62 -11.28
N SER A 288 2.27 33.66 -10.48
CA SER A 288 3.49 34.46 -10.50
C SER A 288 4.41 34.04 -9.35
N THR A 289 4.94 32.82 -9.41
CA THR A 289 6.13 32.43 -8.64
C THR A 289 7.35 32.51 -9.55
N LEU A 290 8.10 33.60 -9.38
CA LEU A 290 9.43 33.79 -9.93
C LEU A 290 10.35 32.64 -9.47
N ASN A 291 11.10 32.03 -10.41
CA ASN A 291 12.17 31.02 -10.25
C ASN A 291 11.86 29.53 -10.41
N GLU A 292 10.79 29.13 -11.13
CA GLU A 292 10.63 27.71 -11.51
C GLU A 292 11.34 27.39 -12.83
N LEU A 293 12.52 26.76 -12.74
CA LEU A 293 13.16 26.12 -13.88
C LEU A 293 12.42 24.83 -14.20
N SER A 294 11.90 24.70 -15.41
CA SER A 294 11.23 23.48 -15.85
C SER A 294 11.64 23.06 -17.26
N ARG A 295 11.63 21.75 -17.51
CA ARG A 295 11.91 21.13 -18.81
C ARG A 295 10.97 19.95 -19.04
N ILE A 296 10.58 19.71 -20.28
CA ILE A 296 9.68 18.61 -20.65
C ILE A 296 10.46 17.57 -21.45
N TYR A 297 10.19 16.30 -21.13
CA TYR A 297 10.88 15.16 -21.70
C TYR A 297 9.87 14.14 -22.23
N LEU A 298 10.21 13.56 -23.37
CA LEU A 298 9.51 12.44 -23.99
C LEU A 298 10.41 11.20 -23.97
N ALA A 299 10.00 10.19 -23.22
CA ALA A 299 10.61 8.87 -23.26
C ALA A 299 9.87 7.98 -24.27
N LYS A 300 10.59 7.56 -25.32
CA LYS A 300 10.07 6.67 -26.38
C LYS A 300 10.35 5.20 -26.13
N GLN A 301 11.23 4.89 -25.18
CA GLN A 301 11.70 3.55 -24.86
C GLN A 301 11.90 3.42 -23.36
N ARG A 302 11.73 2.20 -22.82
CA ARG A 302 11.83 1.92 -21.37
C ARG A 302 13.28 1.76 -20.94
N THR A 303 14.09 2.79 -21.14
CA THR A 303 15.54 2.78 -20.88
C THR A 303 15.89 2.62 -19.39
N TRP A 304 14.92 2.77 -18.49
CA TRP A 304 15.06 2.53 -17.05
C TRP A 304 14.96 1.06 -16.63
N GLU A 305 14.47 0.17 -17.50
CA GLU A 305 14.26 -1.25 -17.18
C GLU A 305 15.42 -2.14 -17.64
N GLY A 306 15.65 -3.28 -16.96
CA GLY A 306 16.65 -4.28 -17.39
C GLY A 306 18.13 -3.86 -17.32
N ARG A 307 18.44 -2.61 -16.94
CA ARG A 307 19.79 -2.03 -16.93
C ARG A 307 20.85 -2.87 -16.23
N ARG A 308 20.51 -3.52 -15.11
CA ARG A 308 21.46 -4.35 -14.34
C ARG A 308 22.01 -5.52 -15.15
N GLN A 309 21.15 -6.20 -15.91
CA GLN A 309 21.54 -7.35 -16.71
C GLN A 309 22.41 -6.89 -17.89
N LYS A 310 22.00 -5.81 -18.56
CA LYS A 310 22.75 -5.22 -19.69
C LYS A 310 24.10 -4.66 -19.28
N ARG A 311 24.17 -3.96 -18.15
CA ARG A 311 25.44 -3.50 -17.58
C ARG A 311 26.41 -4.65 -17.30
N ARG A 312 25.94 -5.74 -16.71
CA ARG A 312 26.76 -6.94 -16.48
C ARG A 312 27.24 -7.60 -17.78
N GLN A 313 26.42 -7.57 -18.82
CA GLN A 313 26.78 -8.06 -20.14
C GLN A 313 27.89 -7.19 -20.75
N ILE A 314 27.69 -5.88 -20.81
CA ILE A 314 28.66 -4.93 -21.38
C ILE A 314 29.99 -4.97 -20.63
N MET A 315 29.98 -5.03 -19.30
CA MET A 315 31.23 -5.14 -18.51
C MET A 315 32.02 -6.41 -18.80
N ARG A 316 31.36 -7.49 -19.25
CA ARG A 316 32.05 -8.73 -19.67
C ARG A 316 32.59 -8.63 -21.10
N GLU A 317 31.82 -8.03 -21.99
CA GLU A 317 32.16 -7.91 -23.41
C GLU A 317 33.22 -6.82 -23.67
N TYR A 318 33.18 -5.73 -22.89
CA TYR A 318 34.06 -4.57 -23.03
C TYR A 318 34.59 -4.08 -21.66
N PRO A 319 35.60 -4.76 -21.08
CA PRO A 319 36.12 -4.40 -19.76
C PRO A 319 36.67 -2.97 -19.66
N ALA A 320 37.19 -2.43 -20.77
CA ALA A 320 37.76 -1.08 -20.83
C ALA A 320 36.73 0.04 -20.54
N VAL A 321 35.45 -0.20 -20.85
CA VAL A 321 34.35 0.77 -20.60
C VAL A 321 33.99 0.82 -19.11
N SER A 322 34.47 -0.13 -18.28
CA SER A 322 34.21 -0.15 -16.84
C SER A 322 34.87 1.00 -16.07
N ASN A 323 35.88 1.65 -16.64
CA ASN A 323 36.62 2.73 -15.98
C ASN A 323 35.87 4.06 -16.05
N ASP A 324 34.97 4.24 -17.02
CA ASP A 324 34.12 5.42 -17.14
C ASP A 324 32.66 5.06 -16.85
N SER A 325 32.21 5.47 -15.67
CA SER A 325 30.87 5.19 -15.18
C SER A 325 29.76 5.86 -16.01
N LEU A 326 30.02 6.96 -16.71
CA LEU A 326 29.02 7.65 -17.54
C LEU A 326 28.94 6.98 -18.91
N ALA A 327 30.09 6.75 -19.56
CA ALA A 327 30.15 6.03 -20.83
C ALA A 327 29.55 4.62 -20.74
N LEU A 328 29.72 3.93 -19.60
CA LEU A 328 29.08 2.65 -19.34
C LEU A 328 27.55 2.76 -19.34
N GLU A 329 26.97 3.78 -18.70
CA GLU A 329 25.52 3.94 -18.63
C GLU A 329 24.93 4.39 -19.97
N GLU A 330 25.64 5.18 -20.77
CA GLU A 330 25.27 5.50 -22.15
C GLU A 330 25.22 4.23 -23.02
N ALA A 331 26.26 3.39 -22.95
CA ALA A 331 26.31 2.12 -23.68
C ALA A 331 25.18 1.16 -23.27
N VAL A 332 24.84 1.11 -21.97
CA VAL A 332 23.70 0.34 -21.44
C VAL A 332 22.40 0.83 -22.07
N THR A 333 22.20 2.13 -22.15
CA THR A 333 21.00 2.72 -22.76
C THR A 333 20.92 2.36 -24.24
N GLN A 334 21.99 2.51 -25.01
CA GLN A 334 22.01 2.18 -26.43
C GLN A 334 21.61 0.72 -26.70
N GLN A 335 22.10 -0.23 -25.90
CA GLN A 335 21.70 -1.63 -26.04
C GLN A 335 20.25 -1.90 -25.64
N ILE A 336 19.73 -1.22 -24.61
CA ILE A 336 18.32 -1.34 -24.23
C ILE A 336 17.44 -0.75 -25.31
N SER A 337 17.82 0.38 -25.88
CA SER A 337 17.10 1.07 -26.94
C SER A 337 16.90 0.24 -28.19
N GLN A 338 17.76 -0.74 -28.46
CA GLN A 338 17.62 -1.65 -29.60
C GLN A 338 16.61 -2.79 -29.36
N ILE A 339 16.32 -3.12 -28.10
CA ILE A 339 15.58 -4.35 -27.73
C ILE A 339 14.29 -4.04 -26.96
N SER A 340 14.21 -2.87 -26.33
CA SER A 340 13.05 -2.44 -25.54
C SER A 340 11.82 -2.26 -26.41
N GLU A 341 10.67 -2.69 -25.88
CA GLU A 341 9.37 -2.25 -26.39
C GLU A 341 9.28 -0.71 -26.35
N GLY A 342 8.59 -0.15 -27.34
CA GLY A 342 8.31 1.27 -27.39
C GLY A 342 7.38 1.70 -26.25
N THR A 343 7.60 2.91 -25.73
CA THR A 343 6.67 3.61 -24.85
C THR A 343 6.42 5.02 -25.38
N SER A 344 5.48 5.73 -24.79
CA SER A 344 5.28 7.16 -25.01
C SER A 344 4.90 7.80 -23.68
N LEU A 345 5.93 8.17 -22.92
CA LEU A 345 5.77 8.92 -21.66
C LEU A 345 6.27 10.36 -21.86
N CYS A 346 5.37 11.33 -21.72
CA CYS A 346 5.70 12.74 -21.70
C CYS A 346 5.54 13.27 -20.28
N PHE A 347 6.60 13.85 -19.71
CA PHE A 347 6.57 14.38 -18.35
C PHE A 347 7.37 15.68 -18.24
N LYS A 348 6.96 16.53 -17.31
CA LYS A 348 7.62 17.77 -16.97
C LYS A 348 8.43 17.59 -15.69
N THR A 349 9.64 18.12 -15.71
CA THR A 349 10.51 18.19 -14.54
C THR A 349 10.63 19.64 -14.13
N TYR A 350 10.32 19.92 -12.88
CA TYR A 350 10.50 21.20 -12.24
C TYR A 350 11.63 21.09 -11.25
N MET A 351 12.36 22.18 -11.06
CA MET A 351 13.21 22.34 -9.91
C MET A 351 12.71 23.49 -9.06
N LYS A 352 12.34 23.14 -7.83
CA LYS A 352 11.77 24.04 -6.84
C LYS A 352 12.74 24.21 -5.69
N GLN A 353 12.92 25.46 -5.25
CA GLN A 353 13.63 25.77 -4.02
C GLN A 353 12.61 25.99 -2.91
N LYS A 354 12.74 25.26 -1.81
CA LYS A 354 11.97 25.50 -0.58
C LYS A 354 12.95 25.67 0.56
N ALA A 355 13.04 26.90 1.08
CA ALA A 355 14.07 27.31 2.03
C ALA A 355 15.50 27.06 1.50
N ALA A 356 16.34 26.34 2.26
CA ALA A 356 17.72 26.01 1.91
C ALA A 356 17.85 24.69 1.12
N GLU A 357 16.73 24.08 0.70
CA GLU A 357 16.73 22.77 0.04
C GLU A 357 16.14 22.86 -1.38
N TYR A 358 16.76 22.12 -2.31
CA TYR A 358 16.30 21.99 -3.69
C TYR A 358 15.58 20.66 -3.91
N PHE A 359 14.52 20.72 -4.70
CA PHE A 359 13.66 19.58 -5.01
C PHE A 359 13.44 19.49 -6.51
N LEU A 360 13.54 18.28 -7.06
CA LEU A 360 12.98 17.98 -8.37
C LEU A 360 11.57 17.49 -8.20
N GLU A 361 10.64 18.07 -8.93
CA GLU A 361 9.28 17.60 -9.02
C GLU A 361 9.01 17.11 -10.43
N PHE A 362 8.39 15.93 -10.52
CA PHE A 362 8.04 15.30 -11.78
C PHE A 362 6.53 15.25 -11.91
N VAL A 363 6.03 15.74 -13.05
CA VAL A 363 4.61 15.80 -13.37
C VAL A 363 4.37 15.08 -14.69
N LEU A 364 3.49 14.08 -14.68
CA LEU A 364 3.09 13.38 -15.91
C LEU A 364 2.22 14.29 -16.77
N ILE A 365 2.60 14.52 -18.03
CA ILE A 365 1.78 15.23 -19.02
C ILE A 365 0.91 14.23 -19.78
N SER A 366 1.51 13.16 -20.30
CA SER A 366 0.78 12.13 -21.04
C SER A 366 1.51 10.78 -21.01
N GLY A 367 0.74 9.70 -21.13
CA GLY A 367 1.24 8.32 -21.09
C GLY A 367 0.68 7.50 -19.92
N SER A 368 1.22 6.31 -19.71
CA SER A 368 0.75 5.37 -18.68
C SER A 368 1.19 5.80 -17.27
N PRO A 369 0.26 6.02 -16.32
CA PRO A 369 0.61 6.32 -14.93
C PRO A 369 1.42 5.20 -14.25
N VAL A 370 1.21 3.95 -14.67
CA VAL A 370 1.94 2.80 -14.12
C VAL A 370 3.41 2.83 -14.56
N GLU A 371 3.65 3.11 -15.83
CA GLU A 371 5.01 3.23 -16.36
C GLU A 371 5.72 4.48 -15.84
N PHE A 372 4.98 5.59 -15.68
CA PHE A 372 5.52 6.79 -15.05
C PHE A 372 5.98 6.52 -13.62
N ASN A 373 5.19 5.83 -12.80
CA ASN A 373 5.60 5.44 -11.45
C ASN A 373 6.86 4.53 -11.46
N SER A 374 6.98 3.62 -12.43
CA SER A 374 8.17 2.79 -12.63
C SER A 374 9.42 3.66 -12.92
N LEU A 375 9.28 4.62 -13.84
CA LEU A 375 10.33 5.58 -14.18
C LEU A 375 10.73 6.43 -12.95
N ILE A 376 9.76 6.99 -12.24
CA ILE A 376 10.03 7.81 -11.05
C ILE A 376 10.79 7.03 -9.98
N HIS A 377 10.38 5.79 -9.69
CA HIS A 377 11.10 4.95 -8.73
C HIS A 377 12.54 4.70 -9.17
N PHE A 378 12.79 4.51 -10.47
CA PHE A 378 14.15 4.41 -11.00
C PHE A 378 14.94 5.72 -10.82
N LEU A 379 14.35 6.87 -11.19
CA LEU A 379 15.00 8.17 -11.12
C LEU A 379 15.39 8.58 -9.70
N GLN A 380 14.60 8.20 -8.69
CA GLN A 380 14.91 8.43 -7.27
C GLN A 380 16.27 7.85 -6.84
N HIS A 381 16.72 6.78 -7.47
CA HIS A 381 18.02 6.17 -7.20
C HIS A 381 19.07 6.56 -8.23
N PHE A 382 18.67 6.71 -9.49
CA PHE A 382 19.59 6.96 -10.60
C PHE A 382 20.15 8.38 -10.57
N ILE A 383 19.30 9.40 -10.36
CA ILE A 383 19.73 10.80 -10.36
C ILE A 383 20.77 11.04 -9.26
N PRO A 384 20.53 10.72 -7.97
CA PRO A 384 21.53 10.98 -6.92
C PRO A 384 22.88 10.27 -7.16
N ALA A 385 22.87 9.08 -7.76
CA ALA A 385 24.07 8.30 -8.02
C ALA A 385 24.99 8.91 -9.10
N HIS A 386 24.42 9.70 -10.02
CA HIS A 386 25.14 10.31 -11.14
C HIS A 386 25.30 11.82 -11.00
N LEU A 387 24.40 12.48 -10.26
CA LEU A 387 24.37 13.94 -10.13
C LEU A 387 25.64 14.48 -9.48
N SER A 388 26.11 13.87 -8.37
CA SER A 388 27.32 14.30 -7.68
C SER A 388 28.56 14.26 -8.58
N LYS A 389 28.69 13.24 -9.42
CA LYS A 389 29.79 13.10 -10.38
C LYS A 389 29.71 14.15 -11.48
N LEU A 390 28.53 14.38 -12.05
CA LEU A 390 28.33 15.37 -13.10
C LEU A 390 28.60 16.78 -12.59
N LEU A 391 28.14 17.12 -11.39
CA LEU A 391 28.42 18.41 -10.77
C LEU A 391 29.92 18.63 -10.56
N SER A 392 30.68 17.60 -10.15
CA SER A 392 32.14 17.72 -10.00
C SER A 392 32.89 17.92 -11.32
N SER A 393 32.33 17.50 -12.47
CA SER A 393 32.95 17.70 -13.78
C SER A 393 32.73 19.11 -14.36
N PHE A 394 31.74 19.86 -13.87
CA PHE A 394 31.47 21.24 -14.31
C PHE A 394 32.34 22.29 -13.60
N ASP A 395 33.10 21.92 -12.56
CA ASP A 395 34.02 22.80 -11.83
C ASP A 395 35.40 22.95 -12.52
N VAL A 396 35.62 22.32 -13.69
CA VAL A 396 36.83 22.55 -14.50
C VAL A 396 36.55 23.70 -15.48
N PRO A 397 37.28 24.83 -15.41
CA PRO A 397 37.15 25.89 -16.41
C PRO A 397 37.54 25.32 -17.78
N MET A 398 36.68 25.47 -18.78
CA MET A 398 37.14 25.36 -20.17
C MET A 398 38.12 26.51 -20.42
N GLU A 399 39.40 26.17 -20.65
CA GLU A 399 40.36 27.07 -21.30
C GLU A 399 40.02 27.30 -22.77
#